data_AF-A0A7S3T5V4-F1
#
_entry.id   AF-A0A7S3T5V4-F1
#
_cell.length_a   1.000
_cell.length_b   1.000
_cell.length_c   1.000
_cell.angle_alpha   90.00
_cell.angle_beta   90.00
_cell.angle_gamma   90.00
#
_symmetry.space_group_name_H-M   'P 1'
#
loop_
_entity.id
_entity.type
_entity.pdbx_description
1 polymer ?
#
loop_
_entity_poly.entity_id
_entity_poly.type
_entity_poly.pdbx_seq_one_letter_code
_entity_poly.pdbx_strand_id
1 'polypeptide(L)'
;RKHRKKHLPSEFSPKLPPLPAKIEEEVMAYNQGLFDHFQSLAWSVGSTRKMAETDLQLPISEQQFNVKWDKRGEPFPKESDFGGRYRLIRYRARSPFSAIGGIGDTFLSQADLAKSARSVMHLDIHSFMTVACPLLGEDGLEPTNSWMLDFMIHGKKEYLWEDNGINATLAWKLISDFLAAVKKAVTALKAYSPEDDLVLTTFAALGAEIEEYHLGGKKA
;
A
#
# COMPACT_ATOMS: atom_id res chain seq x y z
N ARG A 1 -22.40 37.94 17.29
CA ARG A 1 -21.90 36.54 17.10
C ARG A 1 -20.91 36.56 15.94
N LYS A 2 -19.62 36.28 16.18
CA LYS A 2 -18.55 36.38 15.18
C LYS A 2 -18.72 35.30 14.11
N HIS A 3 -18.61 35.71 12.85
CA HIS A 3 -18.66 34.85 11.67
C HIS A 3 -17.40 33.95 11.60
N ARG A 4 -17.59 32.65 11.38
CA ARG A 4 -16.52 31.63 11.31
C ARG A 4 -15.63 31.89 10.08
N LYS A 5 -14.30 31.82 10.25
CA LYS A 5 -13.32 31.89 9.13
C LYS A 5 -13.01 30.49 8.63
N LYS A 6 -12.88 30.35 7.30
CA LYS A 6 -12.93 29.13 6.47
C LYS A 6 -11.80 28.08 6.66
N HIS A 7 -10.91 28.23 7.65
CA HIS A 7 -9.65 27.44 7.71
C HIS A 7 -9.20 27.06 9.12
N LEU A 8 -10.10 26.59 9.99
CA LEU A 8 -9.71 25.98 11.26
C LEU A 8 -10.20 24.54 11.29
N PRO A 9 -9.29 23.55 11.39
CA PRO A 9 -9.65 22.17 11.71
C PRO A 9 -10.49 22.15 13.00
N SER A 10 -11.37 21.17 13.12
CA SER A 10 -12.13 20.88 14.34
C SER A 10 -11.27 21.11 15.60
N GLU A 11 -11.78 21.86 16.59
CA GLU A 11 -11.11 22.06 17.90
C GLU A 11 -10.79 20.72 18.61
N PHE A 12 -11.39 19.62 18.14
CA PHE A 12 -11.23 18.26 18.67
C PHE A 12 -10.42 17.33 17.76
N SER A 13 -9.90 17.81 16.64
CA SER A 13 -8.93 17.07 15.83
C SER A 13 -7.54 17.45 16.33
N PRO A 14 -6.82 16.56 17.04
CA PRO A 14 -5.45 16.84 17.41
C PRO A 14 -4.61 16.78 16.14
N LYS A 15 -4.48 17.93 15.45
CA LYS A 15 -3.35 18.14 14.54
C LYS A 15 -2.10 18.05 15.41
N LEU A 16 -1.48 16.88 15.40
CA LEU A 16 -0.18 16.72 16.00
C LEU A 16 0.74 17.78 15.37
N PRO A 17 1.49 18.55 16.18
CA PRO A 17 2.48 19.44 15.62
C PRO A 17 3.42 18.62 14.74
N PRO A 18 3.92 19.19 13.63
CA PRO A 18 4.94 18.52 12.82
C PRO A 18 6.09 18.11 13.73
N LEU A 19 6.70 16.96 13.42
CA LEU A 19 7.86 16.48 14.17
C LEU A 19 8.92 17.60 14.19
N PRO A 20 9.61 17.82 15.33
CA PRO A 20 10.74 18.72 15.36
C PRO A 20 11.74 18.35 14.25
N ALA A 21 12.24 19.32 13.50
CA ALA A 21 13.06 19.07 12.30
C ALA A 21 14.22 18.08 12.53
N LYS A 22 14.87 18.14 13.71
CA LYS A 22 15.93 17.18 14.08
C LYS A 22 15.43 15.74 14.19
N ILE A 23 14.24 15.53 14.74
CA ILE A 23 13.65 14.19 14.88
C ILE A 23 13.15 13.71 13.52
N GLU A 24 12.62 14.62 12.70
CA GLU A 24 12.19 14.32 11.34
C GLU A 24 13.36 13.84 10.46
N GLU A 25 14.50 14.55 10.49
CA GLU A 25 15.72 14.14 9.79
C GLU A 25 16.20 12.74 10.22
N GLU A 26 16.19 12.45 11.51
CA GLU A 26 16.55 11.13 12.05
C GLU A 26 15.56 10.04 11.61
N VAL A 27 14.25 10.33 11.61
CA VAL A 27 13.22 9.40 11.14
C VAL A 27 13.38 9.11 9.65
N MET A 28 13.66 10.13 8.83
CA MET A 28 13.92 9.95 7.40
C MET A 28 15.18 9.12 7.16
N ALA A 29 16.26 9.42 7.88
CA ALA A 29 17.50 8.66 7.80
C ALA A 29 17.32 7.20 8.21
N TYR A 30 16.54 6.96 9.27
CA TYR A 30 16.18 5.60 9.71
C TYR A 30 15.37 4.84 8.64
N ASN A 31 14.29 5.45 8.12
CA ASN A 31 13.44 4.81 7.10
C ASN A 31 14.24 4.50 5.83
N GLN A 32 15.11 5.41 5.40
CA GLN A 32 15.97 5.21 4.24
C GLN A 32 17.00 4.10 4.49
N GLY A 33 17.67 4.10 5.64
CA GLY A 33 18.62 3.06 6.01
C GLY A 33 17.96 1.67 6.12
N LEU A 34 16.72 1.60 6.62
CA LEU A 34 15.95 0.37 6.65
C LEU A 34 15.64 -0.12 5.23
N PHE A 35 15.19 0.77 4.34
CA PHE A 35 14.91 0.44 2.95
C PHE A 35 16.15 -0.10 2.23
N ASP A 36 17.30 0.56 2.38
CA ASP A 36 18.58 0.12 1.81
C ASP A 36 19.00 -1.26 2.34
N HIS A 37 18.74 -1.54 3.62
CA HIS A 37 19.01 -2.84 4.22
C HIS A 37 18.14 -3.94 3.60
N PHE A 38 16.83 -3.70 3.44
CA PHE A 38 15.93 -4.65 2.80
C PHE A 38 16.28 -4.87 1.33
N GLN A 39 16.69 -3.85 0.61
CA GLN A 39 17.18 -3.99 -0.76
C GLN A 39 18.44 -4.86 -0.83
N SER A 40 19.37 -4.67 0.11
CA SER A 40 20.58 -5.49 0.23
C SER A 40 20.25 -6.95 0.58
N LEU A 41 19.27 -7.18 1.45
CA LEU A 41 18.79 -8.50 1.82
C LEU A 41 18.13 -9.20 0.62
N ALA A 42 17.28 -8.50 -0.11
CA ALA A 42 16.67 -8.99 -1.34
C ALA A 42 17.75 -9.39 -2.37
N TRP A 43 18.79 -8.58 -2.55
CA TRP A 43 19.93 -8.92 -3.40
C TRP A 43 20.69 -10.16 -2.93
N SER A 44 20.94 -10.27 -1.62
CA SER A 44 21.63 -11.40 -1.03
C SER A 44 20.85 -12.71 -1.24
N VAL A 45 19.55 -12.71 -0.89
CA VAL A 45 18.65 -13.85 -1.09
C VAL A 45 18.55 -14.21 -2.57
N GLY A 46 18.35 -13.21 -3.45
CA GLY A 46 18.32 -13.40 -4.90
C GLY A 46 19.63 -13.98 -5.47
N SER A 47 20.76 -13.73 -4.80
CA SER A 47 22.07 -14.25 -5.19
C SER A 47 22.33 -15.68 -4.71
N THR A 48 21.65 -16.17 -3.67
CA THR A 48 21.85 -17.54 -3.16
C THR A 48 21.31 -18.60 -4.13
N ARG A 49 20.28 -18.27 -4.91
CA ARG A 49 19.60 -19.21 -5.81
C ARG A 49 19.58 -18.68 -7.25
N LYS A 50 20.12 -19.47 -8.18
CA LYS A 50 19.98 -19.20 -9.62
C LYS A 50 18.50 -19.20 -10.01
N MET A 51 18.17 -18.43 -11.06
CA MET A 51 16.83 -18.43 -11.64
C MET A 51 16.45 -19.85 -12.06
N ALA A 52 15.31 -20.34 -11.58
CA ALA A 52 14.77 -21.65 -11.92
C ALA A 52 13.58 -21.50 -12.89
N GLU A 53 13.13 -22.60 -13.49
CA GLU A 53 11.95 -22.61 -14.38
C GLU A 53 10.69 -22.10 -13.68
N THR A 54 10.59 -22.31 -12.36
CA THR A 54 9.51 -21.77 -11.52
C THR A 54 9.46 -20.24 -11.50
N ASP A 55 10.61 -19.57 -11.66
CA ASP A 55 10.68 -18.10 -11.66
C ASP A 55 10.20 -17.51 -13.01
N LEU A 56 10.08 -18.35 -14.05
CA LEU A 56 9.69 -18.01 -15.41
C LEU A 56 8.26 -18.42 -15.75
N GLN A 57 7.52 -18.90 -14.74
CA GLN A 57 6.11 -19.25 -14.87
C GLN A 57 5.24 -18.09 -14.40
N LEU A 58 4.22 -17.75 -15.20
CA LEU A 58 3.24 -16.74 -14.82
C LEU A 58 2.33 -17.28 -13.71
N PRO A 59 2.09 -16.51 -12.62
CA PRO A 59 1.38 -17.02 -11.44
C PRO A 59 -0.10 -17.33 -11.65
N ILE A 60 -0.76 -16.71 -12.66
CA ILE A 60 -2.19 -16.90 -12.93
C ILE A 60 -2.44 -17.82 -14.12
N SER A 61 -1.73 -17.59 -15.24
CA SER A 61 -1.94 -18.38 -16.46
C SER A 61 -1.15 -19.68 -16.48
N GLU A 62 -0.24 -19.87 -15.53
CA GLU A 62 0.71 -20.99 -15.44
C GLU A 62 1.57 -21.18 -16.70
N GLN A 63 1.55 -20.21 -17.62
CA GLN A 63 2.34 -20.24 -18.85
C GLN A 63 3.81 -20.04 -18.51
N GLN A 64 4.65 -20.93 -19.03
CA GLN A 64 6.09 -20.83 -18.91
C GLN A 64 6.66 -19.99 -20.06
N PHE A 65 7.50 -19.01 -19.71
CA PHE A 65 8.36 -18.36 -20.68
C PHE A 65 9.52 -19.29 -21.04
N ASN A 66 9.81 -19.39 -22.34
CA ASN A 66 10.89 -20.24 -22.83
C ASN A 66 12.25 -19.79 -22.27
N VAL A 67 12.89 -20.68 -21.53
CA VAL A 67 14.22 -20.47 -20.92
C VAL A 67 15.34 -20.45 -21.96
N LYS A 68 15.06 -20.99 -23.14
CA LYS A 68 16.01 -21.08 -24.25
C LYS A 68 15.36 -20.58 -25.54
N TRP A 69 16.15 -19.85 -26.30
CA TRP A 69 15.84 -19.55 -27.69
C TRP A 69 15.89 -20.83 -28.53
N ASP A 70 15.14 -20.84 -29.63
CA ASP A 70 15.13 -21.95 -30.59
C ASP A 70 16.56 -22.26 -31.06
N LYS A 71 16.83 -23.51 -31.47
CA LYS A 71 18.15 -23.98 -31.93
C LYS A 71 18.69 -23.22 -33.16
N ARG A 72 17.87 -22.33 -33.73
CA ARG A 72 18.19 -21.47 -34.88
C ARG A 72 19.06 -20.26 -34.51
N GLY A 73 19.32 -20.00 -33.23
CA GLY A 73 20.34 -19.03 -32.76
C GLY A 73 19.84 -18.07 -31.68
N GLU A 74 20.76 -17.37 -31.02
CA GLU A 74 20.43 -16.25 -30.12
C GLU A 74 19.85 -15.09 -30.96
N PRO A 75 18.65 -14.56 -30.66
CA PRO A 75 18.03 -13.51 -31.46
C PRO A 75 18.79 -12.18 -31.40
N PHE A 76 19.64 -11.98 -30.39
CA PHE A 76 20.42 -10.76 -30.21
C PHE A 76 21.88 -11.09 -29.87
N PRO A 77 22.72 -11.44 -30.88
CA PRO A 77 24.15 -11.57 -30.70
C PRO A 77 24.73 -10.26 -30.15
N LYS A 78 25.76 -10.33 -29.30
CA LYS A 78 26.44 -9.12 -28.74
C LYS A 78 26.96 -8.17 -29.82
N GLU A 79 27.23 -8.67 -31.01
CA GLU A 79 27.74 -7.93 -32.17
C GLU A 79 26.61 -7.29 -33.02
N SER A 80 25.34 -7.57 -32.72
CA SER A 80 24.22 -6.96 -33.44
C SER A 80 24.00 -5.51 -33.02
N ASP A 81 23.60 -4.66 -33.98
CA ASP A 81 23.17 -3.26 -33.73
C ASP A 81 22.10 -3.16 -32.62
N PHE A 82 21.29 -4.21 -32.47
CA PHE A 82 20.31 -4.34 -31.39
C PHE A 82 21.01 -4.62 -30.05
N GLY A 83 21.87 -5.63 -29.96
CA GLY A 83 22.62 -5.98 -28.75
C GLY A 83 23.56 -4.87 -28.24
N GLY A 84 24.08 -4.03 -29.12
CA GLY A 84 24.90 -2.86 -28.76
C GLY A 84 24.11 -1.65 -28.27
N ARG A 85 22.86 -1.48 -28.71
CA ARG A 85 21.99 -0.33 -28.33
C ARG A 85 21.22 -0.56 -27.05
N TYR A 86 20.85 -1.79 -26.72
CA TYR A 86 20.11 -2.11 -25.50
C TYR A 86 21.06 -2.65 -24.43
N ARG A 87 21.18 -1.92 -23.32
CA ARG A 87 21.98 -2.34 -22.18
C ARG A 87 21.27 -3.51 -21.49
N LEU A 88 21.83 -4.71 -21.58
CA LEU A 88 21.36 -5.87 -20.82
C LEU A 88 21.55 -5.57 -19.32
N ILE A 89 20.46 -5.21 -18.65
CA ILE A 89 20.46 -4.94 -17.21
C ILE A 89 20.48 -6.28 -16.49
N ARG A 90 21.51 -6.48 -15.67
CA ARG A 90 21.62 -7.68 -14.83
C ARG A 90 20.73 -7.48 -13.61
N TYR A 91 19.91 -8.49 -13.33
CA TYR A 91 19.04 -8.54 -12.18
C TYR A 91 19.12 -9.93 -11.52
N ARG A 92 18.84 -9.98 -10.23
CA ARG A 92 18.92 -11.15 -9.34
C ARG A 92 17.81 -11.15 -8.31
N ALA A 93 17.44 -9.97 -7.79
CA ALA A 93 16.43 -9.80 -6.76
C ALA A 93 15.03 -9.57 -7.37
N ARG A 94 14.97 -8.82 -8.48
CA ARG A 94 13.73 -8.49 -9.19
C ARG A 94 13.23 -9.68 -10.02
N SER A 95 11.91 -9.81 -10.12
CA SER A 95 11.24 -10.79 -10.98
C SER A 95 11.66 -10.61 -12.45
N PRO A 96 11.88 -11.71 -13.20
CA PRO A 96 12.16 -11.65 -14.64
C PRO A 96 11.13 -10.84 -15.41
N PHE A 97 9.85 -10.93 -15.04
CA PHE A 97 8.76 -10.21 -15.70
C PHE A 97 8.83 -8.70 -15.49
N SER A 98 9.19 -8.26 -14.27
CA SER A 98 9.38 -6.86 -13.96
C SER A 98 10.66 -6.30 -14.60
N ALA A 99 11.69 -7.14 -14.77
CA ALA A 99 12.95 -6.74 -15.38
C ALA A 99 12.87 -6.53 -16.91
N ILE A 100 11.85 -7.06 -17.60
CA ILE A 100 11.61 -6.82 -19.03
C ILE A 100 11.50 -5.33 -19.35
N GLY A 101 11.01 -4.52 -18.40
CA GLY A 101 10.93 -3.07 -18.54
C GLY A 101 12.26 -2.33 -18.52
N GLY A 102 13.40 -3.04 -18.42
CA GLY A 102 14.72 -2.42 -18.32
C GLY A 102 14.97 -1.81 -16.94
N ILE A 103 14.39 -2.40 -15.90
CA ILE A 103 14.60 -1.99 -14.50
C ILE A 103 15.40 -3.10 -13.81
N GLY A 104 16.53 -2.73 -13.19
CA GLY A 104 17.41 -3.66 -12.48
C GLY A 104 16.99 -3.90 -11.03
N ASP A 105 17.92 -4.31 -10.18
CA ASP A 105 17.68 -4.50 -8.74
C ASP A 105 17.76 -3.19 -7.91
N THR A 106 17.50 -2.06 -8.57
CA THR A 106 17.26 -0.77 -7.92
C THR A 106 15.77 -0.60 -7.74
N PHE A 107 15.31 -0.56 -6.48
CA PHE A 107 13.89 -0.37 -6.16
C PHE A 107 13.63 1.08 -5.79
N LEU A 108 12.47 1.60 -6.18
CA LEU A 108 12.12 3.01 -5.96
C LEU A 108 11.44 3.25 -4.61
N SER A 109 10.72 2.24 -4.11
CA SER A 109 10.00 2.31 -2.85
C SER A 109 9.84 0.92 -2.23
N GLN A 110 9.45 0.86 -0.96
CA GLN A 110 9.15 -0.38 -0.25
C GLN A 110 8.04 -1.17 -0.97
N ALA A 111 7.04 -0.45 -1.52
CA ALA A 111 5.97 -1.03 -2.31
C ALA A 111 6.45 -1.62 -3.64
N ASP A 112 7.39 -0.96 -4.34
CA ASP A 112 8.03 -1.50 -5.53
C ASP A 112 8.83 -2.77 -5.18
N LEU A 113 9.57 -2.76 -4.07
CA LEU A 113 10.32 -3.92 -3.60
C LEU A 113 9.40 -5.11 -3.30
N ALA A 114 8.31 -4.91 -2.54
CA ALA A 114 7.38 -5.97 -2.21
C ALA A 114 6.66 -6.55 -3.45
N LYS A 115 6.30 -5.71 -4.43
CA LYS A 115 5.55 -6.13 -5.62
C LYS A 115 6.42 -6.73 -6.73
N SER A 116 7.66 -6.28 -6.87
CA SER A 116 8.51 -6.62 -8.02
C SER A 116 9.65 -7.58 -7.68
N ALA A 117 9.83 -7.93 -6.41
CA ALA A 117 10.75 -8.97 -5.98
C ALA A 117 10.42 -10.35 -6.58
N ARG A 118 11.42 -11.22 -6.67
CA ARG A 118 11.23 -12.63 -7.04
C ARG A 118 10.35 -13.37 -6.03
N SER A 119 9.65 -14.39 -6.51
CA SER A 119 8.82 -15.31 -5.71
C SER A 119 9.59 -16.07 -4.61
N VAL A 120 10.93 -16.12 -4.67
CA VAL A 120 11.78 -16.75 -3.64
C VAL A 120 11.74 -15.99 -2.31
N MET A 121 11.37 -14.71 -2.33
CA MET A 121 11.21 -13.89 -1.13
C MET A 121 9.76 -13.48 -0.95
N HIS A 122 9.23 -13.74 0.23
CA HIS A 122 7.92 -13.26 0.64
C HIS A 122 8.11 -11.93 1.37
N LEU A 123 7.93 -10.83 0.63
CA LEU A 123 7.98 -9.48 1.17
C LEU A 123 6.57 -8.89 1.14
N ASP A 124 6.15 -8.35 2.29
CA ASP A 124 4.92 -7.59 2.42
C ASP A 124 5.28 -6.15 2.79
N ILE A 125 4.47 -5.19 2.33
CA ILE A 125 4.63 -3.76 2.66
C ILE A 125 4.54 -3.54 4.18
N HIS A 126 3.75 -4.35 4.89
CA HIS A 126 3.61 -4.26 6.33
C HIS A 126 4.77 -4.88 7.12
N SER A 127 5.68 -5.61 6.46
CA SER A 127 6.88 -6.16 7.10
C SER A 127 8.00 -5.13 7.26
N PHE A 128 7.89 -3.98 6.59
CA PHE A 128 8.85 -2.89 6.75
C PHE A 128 8.52 -2.14 8.05
N MET A 129 9.43 -2.19 9.02
CA MET A 129 9.31 -1.44 10.28
C MET A 129 9.62 0.05 10.08
N THR A 130 8.88 0.71 9.20
CA THR A 130 9.02 2.14 8.93
C THR A 130 8.22 2.96 9.94
N VAL A 131 8.76 4.12 10.29
CA VAL A 131 8.05 5.09 11.12
C VAL A 131 7.24 6.00 10.21
N ALA A 132 5.93 6.08 10.46
CA ALA A 132 5.04 6.98 9.74
C ALA A 132 5.53 8.43 9.83
N CYS A 133 5.91 9.02 8.69
CA CYS A 133 6.30 10.43 8.62
C CYS A 133 5.30 11.19 7.70
N PRO A 134 4.61 12.22 8.23
CA PRO A 134 3.58 12.97 7.49
C PRO A 134 4.06 13.56 6.16
N LEU A 135 5.35 13.85 6.04
CA LEU A 135 5.91 14.56 4.90
C LEU A 135 6.21 13.65 3.70
N LEU A 136 6.33 12.33 3.89
CA LEU A 136 6.80 11.45 2.82
C LEU A 136 5.75 11.23 1.72
N GLY A 137 4.47 11.53 1.97
CA GLY A 137 3.40 11.26 1.00
C GLY A 137 3.40 9.82 0.48
N GLU A 138 4.09 8.91 1.18
CA GLU A 138 4.11 7.50 0.82
C GLU A 138 2.71 6.98 1.10
N ASP A 139 2.09 6.41 0.05
CA ASP A 139 0.74 5.84 0.01
C ASP A 139 0.41 4.84 1.16
N GLY A 140 1.35 4.55 2.05
CA GLY A 140 1.22 3.56 3.12
C GLY A 140 0.80 4.10 4.49
N LEU A 141 1.14 5.33 4.84
CA LEU A 141 0.96 5.84 6.22
C LEU A 141 0.58 7.32 6.21
N GLU A 142 -0.66 7.61 5.82
CA GLU A 142 -1.24 8.94 6.05
C GLU A 142 -1.11 9.30 7.54
N PRO A 143 -0.67 10.53 7.87
CA PRO A 143 -0.72 11.01 9.24
C PRO A 143 -2.16 10.90 9.72
N THR A 144 -2.32 10.15 10.82
CA THR A 144 -3.56 9.61 11.38
C THR A 144 -4.65 10.64 11.69
N ASN A 145 -5.18 11.31 10.68
CA ASN A 145 -6.56 11.77 10.65
C ASN A 145 -7.33 10.65 9.97
N SER A 146 -7.84 9.69 10.76
CA SER A 146 -8.73 8.68 10.20
C SER A 146 -10.00 9.39 9.78
N TRP A 147 -10.11 9.71 8.49
CA TRP A 147 -11.28 10.33 7.87
C TRP A 147 -12.60 9.64 8.29
N MET A 148 -12.56 8.35 8.59
CA MET A 148 -13.69 7.58 9.11
C MET A 148 -14.09 7.99 10.53
N LEU A 149 -13.14 8.32 11.41
CA LEU A 149 -13.43 8.82 12.75
C LEU A 149 -14.10 10.21 12.67
N ASP A 150 -13.60 11.10 11.82
CA ASP A 150 -14.24 12.39 11.56
C ASP A 150 -15.66 12.21 11.00
N PHE A 151 -15.85 11.26 10.09
CA PHE A 151 -17.16 10.89 9.58
C PHE A 151 -18.08 10.39 10.69
N MET A 152 -17.62 9.51 11.57
CA MET A 152 -18.42 8.95 12.67
C MET A 152 -18.75 9.99 13.75
N ILE A 153 -17.86 10.95 14.01
CA ILE A 153 -18.12 12.05 14.94
C ILE A 153 -19.25 12.93 14.37
N HIS A 154 -19.13 13.36 13.11
CA HIS A 154 -20.00 14.38 12.54
C HIS A 154 -21.25 13.84 11.82
N GLY A 155 -21.23 12.59 11.36
CA GLY A 155 -22.31 11.93 10.62
C GLY A 155 -22.62 12.56 9.25
N LYS A 156 -21.73 13.42 8.71
CA LYS A 156 -21.96 14.13 7.44
C LYS A 156 -20.78 14.00 6.49
N LYS A 157 -21.09 13.61 5.26
CA LYS A 157 -20.12 13.47 4.16
C LYS A 157 -19.52 14.80 3.72
N GLU A 158 -20.25 15.89 3.89
CA GLU A 158 -19.84 17.25 3.51
C GLU A 158 -18.56 17.70 4.24
N TYR A 159 -18.40 17.30 5.50
CA TYR A 159 -17.20 17.65 6.28
C TYR A 159 -15.96 16.85 5.86
N LEU A 160 -16.11 15.73 5.16
CA LEU A 160 -14.95 15.04 4.56
C LEU A 160 -14.37 15.82 3.38
N TRP A 161 -15.22 16.53 2.64
CA TRP A 161 -14.78 17.45 1.59
C TRP A 161 -14.12 18.70 2.17
N GLU A 162 -14.77 19.32 3.15
CA GLU A 162 -14.31 20.61 3.70
C GLU A 162 -13.10 20.48 4.63
N ASP A 163 -13.06 19.47 5.49
CA ASP A 163 -12.05 19.36 6.56
C ASP A 163 -10.93 18.36 6.24
N ASN A 164 -11.22 17.30 5.48
CA ASN A 164 -10.25 16.27 5.09
C ASN A 164 -9.76 16.40 3.63
N GLY A 165 -10.32 17.32 2.84
CA GLY A 165 -9.92 17.53 1.43
C GLY A 165 -10.27 16.36 0.50
N ILE A 166 -11.15 15.44 0.93
CA ILE A 166 -11.52 14.25 0.17
C ILE A 166 -12.64 14.61 -0.80
N ASN A 167 -12.45 14.31 -2.09
CA ASN A 167 -13.48 14.52 -3.10
C ASN A 167 -14.79 13.83 -2.71
N ALA A 168 -15.96 14.46 -2.90
CA ALA A 168 -17.27 13.87 -2.57
C ALA A 168 -17.48 12.46 -3.18
N THR A 169 -17.04 12.24 -4.43
CA THR A 169 -17.09 10.90 -5.06
C THR A 169 -16.16 9.91 -4.37
N LEU A 170 -14.96 10.35 -4.00
CA LEU A 170 -13.97 9.54 -3.30
C LEU A 170 -14.42 9.23 -1.86
N ALA A 171 -14.98 10.21 -1.15
CA ALA A 171 -15.53 10.07 0.19
C ALA A 171 -16.69 9.07 0.22
N TRP A 172 -17.60 9.15 -0.77
CA TRP A 172 -18.68 8.18 -0.91
C TRP A 172 -18.10 6.77 -1.07
N LYS A 173 -17.16 6.59 -2.00
CA LYS A 173 -16.49 5.30 -2.24
C LYS A 173 -15.79 4.77 -0.99
N LEU A 174 -15.00 5.60 -0.31
CA LEU A 174 -14.27 5.23 0.89
C LEU A 174 -15.21 4.77 2.01
N ILE A 175 -16.30 5.50 2.27
CA ILE A 175 -17.30 5.10 3.26
C ILE A 175 -17.96 3.77 2.85
N SER A 176 -18.32 3.61 1.58
CA SER A 176 -18.95 2.37 1.08
C SER A 176 -18.01 1.17 1.17
N ASP A 177 -16.74 1.34 0.80
CA ASP A 177 -15.71 0.30 0.87
C ASP A 177 -15.46 -0.10 2.34
N PHE A 178 -15.42 0.87 3.25
CA PHE A 178 -15.30 0.60 4.68
C PHE A 178 -16.53 -0.12 5.25
N LEU A 179 -17.74 0.33 4.90
CA LEU A 179 -18.98 -0.35 5.30
C LEU A 179 -19.01 -1.80 4.80
N ALA A 180 -18.58 -2.04 3.56
CA ALA A 180 -18.47 -3.38 3.00
C ALA A 180 -17.43 -4.23 3.75
N ALA A 181 -16.30 -3.64 4.15
CA ALA A 181 -15.29 -4.31 4.97
C ALA A 181 -15.85 -4.69 6.36
N VAL A 182 -16.57 -3.78 7.02
CA VAL A 182 -17.24 -4.05 8.31
C VAL A 182 -18.28 -5.17 8.18
N LYS A 183 -19.12 -5.15 7.13
CA LYS A 183 -20.10 -6.22 6.88
C LYS A 183 -19.43 -7.59 6.66
N LYS A 184 -18.31 -7.63 5.92
CA LYS A 184 -17.51 -8.85 5.74
C LYS A 184 -16.90 -9.33 7.06
N ALA A 185 -16.36 -8.42 7.88
CA ALA A 185 -15.82 -8.73 9.19
C ALA A 185 -16.91 -9.30 10.12
N VAL A 186 -18.11 -8.70 10.17
CA VAL A 186 -19.26 -9.24 10.90
C VAL A 186 -19.62 -10.64 10.42
N THR A 187 -19.64 -10.87 9.10
CA THR A 187 -19.96 -12.19 8.53
C THR A 187 -18.92 -13.24 8.93
N ALA A 188 -17.65 -12.88 8.90
CA ALA A 188 -16.55 -13.75 9.34
C ALA A 188 -16.65 -14.03 10.85
N LEU A 189 -16.85 -13.00 11.68
CA LEU A 189 -16.99 -13.13 13.13
C LEU A 189 -18.19 -14.00 13.51
N LYS A 190 -19.34 -13.87 12.84
CA LYS A 190 -20.51 -14.74 13.06
C LYS A 190 -20.22 -16.23 12.87
N ALA A 191 -19.23 -16.58 12.04
CA ALA A 191 -18.87 -17.97 11.81
C ALA A 191 -18.05 -18.58 12.97
N TYR A 192 -17.39 -17.74 13.78
CA TYR A 192 -16.44 -18.18 14.81
C TYR A 192 -16.79 -17.73 16.23
N SER A 193 -17.69 -16.76 16.40
CA SER A 193 -18.10 -16.20 17.69
C SER A 193 -19.53 -16.59 18.07
N PRO A 194 -19.82 -16.79 19.38
CA PRO A 194 -21.18 -16.96 19.88
C PRO A 194 -22.02 -15.69 19.68
N GLU A 195 -23.35 -15.83 19.71
CA GLU A 195 -24.29 -14.73 19.40
C GLU A 195 -24.17 -13.53 20.37
N ASP A 196 -23.78 -13.78 21.62
CA ASP A 196 -23.61 -12.78 22.68
C ASP A 196 -22.19 -12.18 22.75
N ASP A 197 -21.33 -12.44 21.75
CA ASP A 197 -19.98 -11.89 21.73
C ASP A 197 -20.02 -10.35 21.63
N LEU A 198 -19.34 -9.68 22.57
CA LEU A 198 -19.23 -8.22 22.62
C LEU A 198 -18.63 -7.66 21.32
N VAL A 199 -17.65 -8.34 20.72
CA VAL A 199 -17.00 -7.90 19.48
C VAL A 199 -17.99 -8.01 18.32
N LEU A 200 -18.75 -9.10 18.25
CA LEU A 200 -19.75 -9.29 17.20
C LEU A 200 -20.87 -8.24 17.28
N THR A 201 -21.41 -8.01 18.48
CA THR A 201 -22.51 -7.06 18.72
C THR A 201 -22.07 -5.62 18.46
N THR A 202 -20.85 -5.24 18.87
CA THR A 202 -20.31 -3.89 18.62
C THR A 202 -20.02 -3.65 17.14
N PHE A 203 -19.44 -4.62 16.43
CA PHE A 203 -19.22 -4.48 14.97
C PHE A 203 -20.52 -4.43 14.18
N ALA A 204 -21.55 -5.18 14.62
CA ALA A 204 -22.88 -5.12 14.00
C ALA A 204 -23.54 -3.75 14.22
N ALA A 205 -23.47 -3.20 15.43
CA ALA A 205 -23.96 -1.85 15.74
C ALA A 205 -23.23 -0.76 14.95
N LEU A 206 -21.89 -0.86 14.85
CA LEU A 206 -21.07 0.03 14.04
C LEU A 206 -21.49 0.02 12.57
N GLY A 207 -21.72 -1.17 12.00
CA GLY A 207 -22.18 -1.31 10.62
C GLY A 207 -23.54 -0.64 10.38
N ALA A 208 -24.49 -0.80 11.32
CA ALA A 208 -25.79 -0.16 11.24
C ALA A 208 -25.71 1.36 11.33
N GLU A 209 -24.89 1.88 12.26
CA GLU A 209 -24.69 3.33 12.45
C GLU A 209 -24.04 3.99 11.21
N ILE A 210 -23.03 3.35 10.62
CA ILE A 210 -22.41 3.84 9.38
C ILE A 210 -23.41 3.84 8.22
N GLU A 211 -24.24 2.79 8.10
CA GLU A 211 -25.26 2.67 7.06
C GLU A 211 -26.33 3.76 7.17
N GLU A 212 -26.75 4.09 8.39
CA GLU A 212 -27.68 5.19 8.67
C GLU A 212 -27.10 6.55 8.26
N TYR A 213 -25.86 6.88 8.69
CA TYR A 213 -25.20 8.12 8.28
C TYR A 213 -24.90 8.16 6.79
N HIS A 214 -24.59 7.02 6.17
CA HIS A 214 -24.33 6.95 4.75
C HIS A 214 -25.59 7.18 3.91
N LEU A 215 -26.78 6.78 4.38
CA LEU A 215 -28.05 7.01 3.68
C LEU A 215 -28.66 8.40 3.95
N GLY A 216 -27.99 9.25 4.72
CA GLY A 216 -28.41 10.63 4.99
C GLY A 216 -29.21 10.80 6.29
N GLY A 217 -29.19 9.80 7.17
CA GLY A 217 -29.68 9.94 8.54
C GLY A 217 -28.89 11.04 9.26
N LYS A 218 -29.60 12.00 9.84
CA LYS A 218 -28.99 12.99 10.74
C LYS A 218 -28.78 12.30 12.09
N LYS A 219 -27.58 12.43 12.64
CA LYS A 219 -27.31 12.13 14.04
C LYS A 219 -28.25 12.95 14.93
N ALA A 220 -28.97 12.28 15.85
CA ALA A 220 -29.88 12.90 16.81
C ALA A 220 -29.14 13.83 17.77
#